data_AF-A0A834L3S7-F1
#
_entry.id   AF-A0A834L3S7-F1
#
_cell.length_a   1.000
_cell.length_b   1.000
_cell.length_c   1.000
_cell.angle_alpha   90.00
_cell.angle_beta   90.00
_cell.angle_gamma   90.00
#
_symmetry.space_group_name_H-M   'P 1'
#
loop_
_entity.id
_entity.type
_entity.pdbx_description
1 polymer ?
#
loop_
_entity_poly.entity_id
_entity_poly.type
_entity_poly.pdbx_seq_one_letter_code
_entity_poly.pdbx_strand_id
1 'polypeptide(L)'
;MFDPNAQVFTQETQFTVEMGSIPKKPPRGGNFTMEEDKLLVSAWLNTSMDPIQGDNNVVMDNFVDVERPAGRKGEKERSFQEQPMKPMKRKNKDITSSTQFAGALDEIKECKTKLVEKKLEMLEKTCDQKEEKIRIKKERLEMDKFKEDERVMMMDPNGLSEEQQEFYTYRKMEILEKRRVK
;
A
#
# COMPACT_ATOMS: atom_id res chain seq x y z
N MET A 1 41.75 -40.21 -13.18
CA MET A 1 42.19 -40.59 -11.82
C MET A 1 41.91 -39.37 -10.94
N PHE A 2 40.90 -39.24 -10.07
CA PHE A 2 40.21 -40.18 -9.16
C PHE A 2 41.23 -41.08 -8.45
N ASP A 3 41.48 -41.05 -7.14
CA ASP A 3 40.74 -40.68 -5.91
C ASP A 3 41.80 -40.57 -4.75
N PRO A 4 41.56 -40.03 -3.52
CA PRO A 4 40.80 -40.80 -2.53
C PRO A 4 40.00 -40.05 -1.44
N ASN A 5 39.02 -40.81 -1.00
CA ASN A 5 38.04 -40.72 0.07
C ASN A 5 38.61 -40.64 1.51
N ALA A 6 37.74 -40.15 2.41
CA ALA A 6 37.64 -40.38 3.86
C ALA A 6 38.62 -39.64 4.81
N GLN A 7 38.10 -38.83 5.73
CA GLN A 7 37.78 -39.30 7.10
C GLN A 7 37.38 -38.13 8.04
N VAL A 8 36.08 -38.07 8.31
CA VAL A 8 35.43 -37.87 9.63
C VAL A 8 36.27 -37.18 10.72
N PHE A 9 35.92 -35.93 11.06
CA PHE A 9 36.28 -35.31 12.33
C PHE A 9 35.14 -35.51 13.33
N THR A 10 35.27 -36.54 14.16
CA THR A 10 34.38 -36.81 15.29
C THR A 10 34.58 -35.78 16.40
N GLN A 11 33.44 -35.30 16.89
CA GLN A 11 33.26 -34.42 18.03
C GLN A 11 33.53 -35.17 19.34
N GLU A 12 34.25 -34.55 20.27
CA GLU A 12 34.15 -34.87 21.69
C GLU A 12 34.21 -33.58 22.50
N THR A 13 33.07 -33.08 22.97
CA THR A 13 33.01 -32.44 24.30
C THR A 13 31.59 -32.55 24.87
N GLN A 14 31.41 -33.63 25.63
CA GLN A 14 30.62 -33.73 26.86
C GLN A 14 29.24 -33.04 26.89
N PHE A 15 28.21 -33.84 26.59
CA PHE A 15 26.85 -33.63 27.07
C PHE A 15 26.75 -34.06 28.53
N THR A 16 26.46 -33.12 29.43
CA THR A 16 25.82 -33.41 30.72
C THR A 16 24.35 -33.03 30.63
N VAL A 17 23.49 -34.04 30.71
CA VAL A 17 22.04 -33.92 30.78
C VAL A 17 21.66 -33.58 32.23
N GLU A 18 21.21 -32.35 32.46
CA GLU A 18 20.47 -31.99 33.66
C GLU A 18 19.02 -31.70 33.24
N MET A 19 18.16 -32.68 33.50
CA MET A 19 16.71 -32.61 33.34
C MET A 19 16.14 -31.56 34.30
N GLY A 20 15.96 -30.34 33.81
CA GLY A 20 15.36 -29.24 34.55
C GLY A 20 14.13 -28.66 33.84
N SER A 21 12.94 -29.08 34.29
CA SER A 21 11.67 -28.34 34.27
C SER A 21 11.35 -27.46 33.03
N ILE A 22 10.41 -27.93 32.22
CA ILE A 22 9.66 -27.14 31.22
C ILE A 22 9.28 -25.76 31.80
N PRO A 23 9.71 -24.61 31.21
CA PRO A 23 9.26 -23.32 31.69
C PRO A 23 7.76 -23.21 31.46
N LYS A 24 7.02 -22.93 32.54
CA LYS A 24 5.59 -22.66 32.52
C LYS A 24 5.32 -21.60 31.44
N LYS A 25 4.34 -21.85 30.56
CA LYS A 25 3.86 -20.87 29.58
C LYS A 25 3.70 -19.52 30.28
N PRO A 26 4.26 -18.43 29.74
CA PRO A 26 4.17 -17.14 30.40
C PRO A 26 2.69 -16.83 30.67
N PRO A 27 2.37 -16.26 31.84
CA PRO A 27 1.00 -15.85 32.15
C PRO A 27 0.51 -14.97 31.01
N ARG A 28 -0.75 -15.21 30.60
CA ARG A 28 -1.41 -14.50 29.48
C ARG A 28 -1.03 -13.02 29.50
N GLY A 29 -0.58 -12.55 28.33
CA GLY A 29 0.10 -11.27 28.14
C GLY A 29 -0.53 -10.12 28.91
N GLY A 30 0.36 -9.24 29.41
CA GLY A 30 -0.05 -8.01 30.08
C GLY A 30 -0.95 -7.16 29.18
N ASN A 31 -1.67 -6.23 29.82
CA ASN A 31 -2.55 -5.31 29.12
C ASN A 31 -1.75 -4.51 28.07
N PHE A 32 -2.39 -4.20 26.95
CA PHE A 32 -1.82 -3.32 25.94
C PHE A 32 -1.38 -2.00 26.56
N THR A 33 -0.18 -1.57 26.22
CA THR A 33 0.31 -0.23 26.53
C THR A 33 -0.36 0.80 25.64
N MET A 34 -0.44 2.06 26.09
CA MET A 34 -1.00 3.14 25.26
C MET A 34 -0.26 3.32 23.94
N GLU A 35 1.03 2.97 23.89
CA GLU A 35 1.84 3.02 22.68
C GLU A 35 1.46 1.92 21.69
N GLU A 36 1.25 0.70 22.19
CA GLU A 36 0.75 -0.42 21.38
C GLU A 36 -0.68 -0.17 20.91
N ASP A 37 -1.56 0.39 21.74
CA ASP A 37 -2.92 0.77 21.35
C ASP A 37 -2.90 1.85 20.25
N LYS A 38 -2.05 2.87 20.40
CA LYS A 38 -1.85 3.90 19.37
C LYS A 38 -1.29 3.29 18.07
N LEU A 39 -0.35 2.35 18.19
CA LEU A 39 0.22 1.65 17.04
C LEU A 39 -0.84 0.79 16.34
N LEU A 40 -1.68 0.08 17.10
CA LEU A 40 -2.77 -0.73 16.56
C LEU A 40 -3.83 0.12 15.86
N VAL A 41 -4.23 1.24 16.46
CA VAL A 41 -5.18 2.20 15.85
C VAL A 41 -4.61 2.81 14.58
N SER A 42 -3.32 3.17 14.57
CA SER A 42 -2.68 3.71 13.36
C SER A 42 -2.50 2.67 12.26
N ALA A 43 -2.14 1.42 12.60
CA ALA A 43 -2.07 0.30 11.67
C ALA A 43 -3.45 0.03 11.03
N TRP A 44 -4.51 -0.09 11.84
CA TRP A 44 -5.88 -0.30 11.36
C TRP A 44 -6.33 0.79 10.38
N LEU A 45 -6.03 2.06 10.71
CA LEU A 45 -6.40 3.19 9.84
C LEU A 45 -5.59 3.25 8.55
N ASN A 46 -4.38 2.69 8.52
CA ASN A 46 -3.53 2.64 7.34
C ASN A 46 -3.78 1.41 6.47
N THR A 47 -4.34 0.31 7.02
CA THR A 47 -4.61 -0.92 6.24
C THR A 47 -5.72 -0.80 5.20
N SER A 48 -6.56 0.23 5.24
CA SER A 48 -7.66 0.38 4.29
C SER A 48 -7.29 1.05 2.96
N MET A 49 -5.99 1.16 2.63
CA MET A 49 -5.54 1.93 1.47
C MET A 49 -4.68 1.17 0.44
N ASP A 50 -4.16 -0.02 0.75
CA ASP A 50 -3.42 -0.81 -0.25
C ASP A 50 -4.13 -2.17 -0.46
N PRO A 51 -4.68 -2.45 -1.66
CA PRO A 51 -5.06 -3.81 -1.99
C PRO A 51 -3.80 -4.67 -1.91
N ILE A 52 -3.82 -5.71 -1.06
CA ILE A 52 -2.85 -6.80 -1.15
C ILE A 52 -3.10 -7.45 -2.50
N GLN A 53 -2.34 -7.02 -3.50
CA GLN A 53 -2.31 -7.66 -4.79
C GLN A 53 -1.69 -9.03 -4.54
N GLY A 54 -2.55 -10.03 -4.41
CA GLY A 54 -2.13 -11.42 -4.39
C GLY A 54 -1.39 -11.69 -5.69
N ASP A 55 -0.08 -11.92 -5.60
CA ASP A 55 0.63 -12.64 -6.64
C ASP A 55 0.01 -14.04 -6.69
N ASN A 56 -0.99 -14.20 -7.56
CA ASN A 56 -1.65 -15.46 -7.83
C ASN A 56 -0.71 -16.36 -8.63
N ASN A 57 0.34 -16.87 -7.99
CA ASN A 57 1.19 -17.92 -8.51
C ASN A 57 1.68 -18.82 -7.37
N VAL A 58 0.75 -19.47 -6.67
CA VAL A 58 1.05 -20.76 -6.02
C VAL A 58 -0.12 -21.70 -6.28
N VAL A 59 0.25 -22.80 -6.92
CA VAL A 59 -0.53 -23.97 -7.28
C VAL A 59 -1.39 -24.46 -6.10
N MET A 60 -2.63 -24.84 -6.43
CA MET A 60 -3.53 -25.62 -5.60
C MET A 60 -2.83 -26.89 -5.07
N ASP A 61 -2.55 -26.98 -3.78
CA ASP A 61 -2.94 -28.12 -2.94
C ASP A 61 -2.64 -27.86 -1.45
N ASN A 62 -3.40 -28.51 -0.56
CA ASN A 62 -3.30 -28.51 0.91
C ASN A 62 -4.18 -27.49 1.66
N PHE A 63 -5.51 -27.62 1.51
CA PHE A 63 -6.45 -27.19 2.53
C PHE A 63 -6.45 -28.23 3.66
N VAL A 64 -5.73 -27.96 4.76
CA VAL A 64 -5.85 -28.76 5.99
C VAL A 64 -7.12 -28.31 6.71
N ASP A 65 -8.15 -29.13 6.64
CA ASP A 65 -9.38 -28.97 7.42
C ASP A 65 -9.04 -29.17 8.91
N VAL A 66 -8.73 -28.09 9.63
CA VAL A 66 -8.56 -28.14 11.09
C VAL A 66 -9.96 -28.17 11.70
N GLU A 67 -10.53 -29.36 11.74
CA GLU A 67 -11.79 -29.66 12.42
C GLU A 67 -11.70 -29.22 13.90
N ARG A 68 -12.56 -28.28 14.28
CA ARG A 68 -12.59 -27.69 15.61
C ARG A 68 -13.02 -28.77 16.63
N PRO A 69 -12.26 -29.02 17.72
CA PRO A 69 -12.67 -30.02 18.70
C PRO A 69 -13.97 -29.63 19.40
N ALA A 70 -14.92 -30.57 19.45
CA ALA A 70 -16.21 -30.43 20.11
C ALA A 70 -16.02 -30.24 21.63
N GLY A 71 -16.20 -29.00 22.09
CA GLY A 71 -16.15 -28.65 23.51
C GLY A 71 -17.38 -29.18 24.25
N ARG A 72 -17.16 -30.04 25.25
CA ARG A 72 -18.16 -30.52 26.21
C ARG A 72 -18.74 -29.35 27.01
N LYS A 73 -19.93 -28.88 26.66
CA LYS A 73 -20.65 -27.80 27.36
C LYS A 73 -22.01 -28.30 27.87
N GLY A 74 -22.01 -29.36 28.69
CA GLY A 74 -23.24 -30.06 29.06
C GLY A 74 -23.36 -30.54 30.51
N GLU A 75 -22.54 -30.06 31.45
CA GLU A 75 -22.56 -30.60 32.84
C GLU A 75 -22.50 -29.53 33.95
N LYS A 76 -22.74 -28.26 33.64
CA LYS A 76 -22.81 -27.19 34.66
C LYS A 76 -24.22 -26.64 34.90
N GLU A 77 -25.24 -27.38 34.47
CA GLU A 77 -26.62 -26.91 34.44
C GLU A 77 -27.52 -27.49 35.55
N ARG A 78 -26.96 -28.28 36.49
CA ARG A 78 -27.74 -28.92 37.58
C ARG A 78 -27.37 -28.48 39.01
N SER A 79 -26.77 -27.31 39.18
CA SER A 79 -26.44 -26.77 40.52
C SER A 79 -26.75 -25.27 40.69
N PHE A 80 -27.70 -24.74 39.93
CA PHE A 80 -28.19 -23.35 40.06
C PHE A 80 -29.62 -23.27 40.60
N GLN A 81 -30.19 -24.40 41.01
CA GLN A 81 -31.43 -24.43 41.77
C GLN A 81 -31.08 -24.26 43.26
N GLU A 82 -31.56 -23.16 43.83
CA GLU A 82 -31.66 -22.85 45.27
C GLU A 82 -30.46 -22.21 45.98
N GLN A 83 -30.12 -20.97 45.59
CA GLN A 83 -29.73 -19.94 46.57
C GLN A 83 -30.26 -18.56 46.11
N PRO A 84 -31.09 -17.85 46.91
CA PRO A 84 -31.46 -16.48 46.60
C PRO A 84 -30.24 -15.55 46.79
N MET A 85 -29.66 -15.10 45.67
CA MET A 85 -28.64 -14.06 45.66
C MET A 85 -29.19 -12.75 46.23
N LYS A 86 -28.59 -12.26 47.34
CA LYS A 86 -28.87 -10.94 47.90
C LYS A 86 -28.55 -9.85 46.85
N PRO A 87 -29.37 -8.79 46.70
CA PRO A 87 -29.07 -7.72 45.76
C PRO A 87 -27.84 -6.96 46.22
N MET A 88 -26.71 -7.18 45.53
CA MET A 88 -25.49 -6.39 45.71
C MET A 88 -25.76 -5.00 45.15
N LYS A 89 -25.94 -4.00 46.04
CA LYS A 89 -26.04 -2.60 45.65
C LYS A 89 -24.72 -2.16 45.02
N ARG A 90 -24.64 -2.22 43.70
CA ARG A 90 -23.59 -1.56 42.93
C ARG A 90 -23.84 -0.06 43.04
N LYS A 91 -23.02 0.63 43.82
CA LYS A 91 -22.83 2.07 43.63
C LYS A 91 -22.21 2.22 42.25
N ASN A 92 -23.00 2.65 41.27
CA ASN A 92 -22.49 3.10 39.99
C ASN A 92 -21.66 4.35 40.28
N LYS A 93 -20.35 4.14 40.41
CA LYS A 93 -19.36 5.20 40.41
C LYS A 93 -19.23 5.66 38.97
N ASP A 94 -20.03 6.68 38.67
CA ASP A 94 -19.82 7.72 37.67
C ASP A 94 -19.28 7.26 36.31
N ILE A 95 -20.20 7.28 35.34
CA ILE A 95 -20.02 7.25 33.88
C ILE A 95 -19.20 8.47 33.36
N THR A 96 -18.39 9.11 34.20
CA THR A 96 -17.69 10.37 33.86
C THR A 96 -16.52 10.18 32.90
N SER A 97 -16.06 8.95 32.65
CA SER A 97 -15.06 8.69 31.60
C SER A 97 -15.64 8.63 30.18
N SER A 98 -16.95 8.40 30.01
CA SER A 98 -17.54 8.26 28.66
C SER A 98 -17.62 9.59 27.90
N THR A 99 -17.70 10.72 28.62
CA THR A 99 -17.81 12.05 28.01
C THR A 99 -16.45 12.59 27.56
N GLN A 100 -15.34 12.10 28.12
CA GLN A 100 -13.98 12.55 27.77
C GLN A 100 -13.50 12.00 26.41
N PHE A 101 -13.90 10.78 26.05
CA PHE A 101 -13.55 10.19 24.75
C PHE A 101 -14.42 10.67 23.58
N ALA A 102 -15.64 11.14 23.86
CA ALA A 102 -16.55 11.64 22.83
C ALA A 102 -15.98 12.86 22.09
N GLY A 103 -15.42 13.84 22.82
CA GLY A 103 -14.74 14.99 22.21
C GLY A 103 -13.51 14.59 21.40
N ALA A 104 -12.70 13.68 21.92
CA ALA A 104 -11.52 13.16 21.21
C ALA A 104 -11.88 12.44 19.89
N LEU A 105 -13.01 11.72 19.83
CA LEU A 105 -13.46 11.07 18.60
C LEU A 105 -13.89 12.07 17.53
N ASP A 106 -14.54 13.17 17.93
CA ASP A 106 -14.97 14.20 16.99
C ASP A 106 -13.78 15.03 16.48
N GLU A 107 -12.80 15.33 17.35
CA GLU A 107 -11.51 15.91 16.96
C GLU A 107 -10.76 15.01 15.96
N ILE A 108 -10.72 13.70 16.19
CA ILE A 108 -10.08 12.74 15.26
C ILE A 108 -10.81 12.71 13.91
N LYS A 109 -12.14 12.77 13.88
CA LYS A 109 -12.91 12.82 12.63
C LYS A 109 -12.63 14.11 11.87
N GLU A 110 -12.64 15.25 12.55
CA GLU A 110 -12.36 16.55 11.94
C GLU A 110 -10.92 16.63 11.40
N CYS A 111 -9.94 16.11 12.15
CA CYS A 111 -8.56 16.00 11.68
C CYS A 111 -8.43 15.11 10.43
N LYS A 112 -9.18 14.00 10.36
CA LYS A 112 -9.20 13.14 9.17
C LYS A 112 -9.80 13.85 7.96
N THR A 113 -10.92 14.57 8.14
CA THR A 113 -11.57 15.34 7.06
C THR A 113 -10.63 16.42 6.52
N LYS A 114 -10.03 17.24 7.40
CA LYS A 114 -9.06 18.28 7.01
C LYS A 114 -7.85 17.71 6.25
N LEU A 115 -7.38 16.53 6.64
CA LEU A 115 -6.27 15.86 5.94
C LEU A 115 -6.68 15.41 4.53
N VAL A 116 -7.89 14.88 4.36
CA VAL A 116 -8.41 14.45 3.06
C VAL A 116 -8.61 15.66 2.14
N GLU A 117 -9.21 16.74 2.63
CA GLU A 117 -9.37 17.99 1.88
C GLU A 117 -8.02 18.55 1.40
N LYS A 118 -7.03 18.61 2.29
CA LYS A 118 -5.67 19.07 1.93
C LYS A 118 -4.98 18.15 0.91
N LYS A 119 -5.19 16.83 1.00
CA LYS A 119 -4.69 15.87 0.00
C LYS A 119 -5.36 16.09 -1.35
N LEU A 120 -6.66 16.35 -1.38
CA LEU A 120 -7.42 16.61 -2.60
C LEU A 120 -6.96 17.92 -3.27
N GLU A 121 -6.80 19.00 -2.50
CA GLU A 121 -6.30 20.29 -2.98
C GLU A 121 -4.90 20.16 -3.61
N MET A 122 -4.00 19.41 -2.95
CA MET A 122 -2.66 19.15 -3.49
C MET A 122 -2.72 18.33 -4.79
N LEU A 123 -3.62 17.35 -4.87
CA LEU A 123 -3.80 16.53 -6.07
C LEU A 123 -4.31 17.38 -7.24
N GLU A 124 -5.34 18.21 -7.01
CA GLU A 124 -5.91 19.13 -7.99
C GLU A 124 -4.83 20.07 -8.56
N LYS A 125 -4.07 20.75 -7.69
CA LYS A 125 -2.95 21.61 -8.11
C LYS A 125 -1.93 20.86 -8.97
N THR A 126 -1.65 19.59 -8.67
CA THR A 126 -0.71 18.80 -9.50
C THR A 126 -1.32 18.37 -10.83
N CYS A 127 -2.64 18.18 -10.91
CA CYS A 127 -3.34 17.91 -12.15
C CYS A 127 -3.25 19.15 -13.06
N ASP A 128 -3.61 20.32 -12.55
CA ASP A 128 -3.55 21.59 -13.27
C ASP A 128 -2.14 21.89 -13.80
N GLN A 129 -1.12 21.70 -12.96
CA GLN A 129 0.28 21.89 -13.37
C GLN A 129 0.71 20.93 -14.47
N LYS A 130 0.24 19.67 -14.45
CA LYS A 130 0.55 18.68 -15.50
C LYS A 130 -0.13 19.05 -16.81
N GLU A 131 -1.40 19.45 -16.75
CA GLU A 131 -2.15 19.90 -17.92
C GLU A 131 -1.50 21.14 -18.56
N GLU A 132 -1.12 22.13 -17.76
CA GLU A 132 -0.43 23.33 -18.24
C GLU A 132 0.91 22.99 -18.92
N LYS A 133 1.70 22.09 -18.32
CA LYS A 133 2.95 21.61 -18.93
C LYS A 133 2.71 20.89 -20.25
N ILE A 134 1.65 20.10 -20.34
CA ILE A 134 1.27 19.44 -21.58
C ILE A 134 0.89 20.47 -22.64
N ARG A 135 0.12 21.51 -22.27
CA ARG A 135 -0.28 22.59 -23.16
C ARG A 135 0.93 23.35 -23.70
N ILE A 136 1.80 23.84 -22.83
CA ILE A 136 3.03 24.56 -23.21
C ILE A 136 3.91 23.69 -24.12
N LYS A 137 4.03 22.39 -23.81
CA LYS A 137 4.82 21.47 -24.64
C LYS A 137 4.21 21.29 -26.04
N LYS A 138 2.89 21.18 -26.14
CA LYS A 138 2.20 21.08 -27.44
C LYS A 138 2.40 22.35 -28.28
N GLU A 139 2.22 23.53 -27.68
CA GLU A 139 2.41 24.83 -28.35
C GLU A 139 3.86 25.01 -28.83
N ARG A 140 4.85 24.69 -27.96
CA ARG A 140 6.27 24.70 -28.35
C ARG A 140 6.54 23.79 -29.55
N LEU A 141 6.01 22.56 -29.54
CA LEU A 141 6.18 21.62 -30.65
C LEU A 141 5.53 22.12 -31.95
N GLU A 142 4.40 22.81 -31.86
CA GLU A 142 3.76 23.41 -33.03
C GLU A 142 4.58 24.58 -33.59
N MET A 143 5.09 25.46 -32.72
CA MET A 143 6.01 26.53 -33.11
C MET A 143 7.30 25.97 -33.75
N ASP A 144 7.89 24.93 -33.17
CA ASP A 144 9.12 24.32 -33.70
C ASP A 144 8.87 23.68 -35.07
N LYS A 145 7.73 23.01 -35.27
CA LYS A 145 7.30 22.51 -36.59
C LYS A 145 7.12 23.65 -37.59
N PHE A 146 6.49 24.74 -37.18
CA PHE A 146 6.30 25.89 -38.06
C PHE A 146 7.63 26.47 -38.52
N LYS A 147 8.62 26.60 -37.62
CA LYS A 147 9.97 27.07 -37.95
C LYS A 147 10.71 26.12 -38.89
N GLU A 148 10.56 24.81 -38.72
CA GLU A 148 11.15 23.82 -39.64
C GLU A 148 10.52 23.93 -41.03
N ASP A 149 9.19 24.03 -41.10
CA ASP A 149 8.48 24.22 -42.37
C ASP A 149 8.90 25.54 -43.05
N GLU A 150 9.07 26.62 -42.29
CA GLU A 150 9.59 27.90 -42.78
C GLU A 150 11.01 27.75 -43.33
N ARG A 151 11.90 27.05 -42.63
CA ARG A 151 13.25 26.74 -43.12
C ARG A 151 13.22 26.00 -44.45
N VAL A 152 12.35 24.99 -44.58
CA VAL A 152 12.17 24.24 -45.83
C VAL A 152 11.66 25.14 -46.95
N MET A 153 10.68 26.00 -46.69
CA MET A 153 10.11 26.93 -47.66
C MET A 153 11.14 27.94 -48.18
N MET A 154 12.01 28.43 -47.30
CA MET A 154 13.02 29.46 -47.60
C MET A 154 14.36 28.89 -48.11
N MET A 155 14.52 27.57 -48.17
CA MET A 155 15.74 26.94 -48.71
C MET A 155 15.88 27.24 -50.21
N ASP A 156 17.03 27.78 -50.61
CA ASP A 156 17.42 27.98 -52.01
C ASP A 156 17.95 26.65 -52.60
N PRO A 157 17.28 26.07 -53.61
CA PRO A 157 17.70 24.81 -54.23
C PRO A 157 18.95 24.92 -55.11
N ASN A 158 19.39 26.12 -55.51
CA ASN A 158 20.44 26.31 -56.52
C ASN A 158 21.84 25.79 -56.13
N GLY A 159 22.06 25.45 -54.85
CA GLY A 159 23.32 24.87 -54.33
C GLY A 159 23.26 23.37 -54.00
N LEU A 160 22.16 22.69 -54.29
CA LEU A 160 21.92 21.29 -53.90
C LEU A 160 22.00 20.33 -55.09
N SER A 161 22.25 19.04 -54.84
CA SER A 161 22.18 18.02 -55.89
C SER A 161 20.76 17.86 -56.43
N GLU A 162 20.59 17.34 -57.65
CA GLU A 162 19.28 17.14 -58.28
C GLU A 162 18.31 16.35 -57.39
N GLU A 163 18.76 15.24 -56.81
CA GLU A 163 17.97 14.44 -55.86
C GLU A 163 17.52 15.25 -54.62
N GLN A 164 18.37 16.13 -54.11
CA GLN A 164 18.02 16.99 -52.97
C GLN A 164 17.05 18.10 -53.38
N GLN A 165 17.20 18.68 -54.57
CA GLN A 165 16.27 19.68 -55.10
C GLN A 165 14.86 19.11 -55.24
N GLU A 166 14.73 17.88 -55.77
CA GLU A 166 13.44 17.18 -55.87
C GLU A 166 12.84 16.94 -54.49
N PHE A 167 13.64 16.46 -53.52
CA PHE A 167 13.19 16.24 -52.16
C PHE A 167 12.60 17.52 -51.52
N TYR A 168 13.32 18.64 -51.58
CA TYR A 168 12.84 19.90 -51.01
C TYR A 168 11.62 20.45 -51.77
N THR A 169 11.55 20.25 -53.09
CA THR A 169 10.39 20.66 -53.90
C THR A 169 9.14 19.90 -53.49
N TYR A 170 9.24 18.57 -53.36
CA TYR A 170 8.14 17.73 -52.87
C TYR A 170 7.73 18.13 -51.45
N ARG A 171 8.71 18.34 -50.56
CA ARG A 171 8.44 18.73 -49.17
C ARG A 171 7.74 20.08 -49.05
N LYS A 172 8.13 21.07 -49.88
CA LYS A 172 7.43 22.38 -49.97
C LYS A 172 5.97 22.20 -50.37
N MET A 173 5.70 21.36 -51.37
CA MET A 173 4.33 21.06 -51.81
C MET A 173 3.51 20.37 -50.70
N GLU A 174 4.10 19.40 -50.00
CA GLU A 174 3.46 18.72 -48.87
C GLU A 174 3.08 19.70 -47.74
N ILE A 175 3.98 20.63 -47.40
CA ILE A 175 3.73 21.68 -46.39
C ILE A 175 2.58 22.60 -46.83
N LEU A 176 2.58 23.04 -48.10
CA LEU A 176 1.53 23.89 -48.64
C LEU A 176 0.16 23.19 -48.62
N GLU A 177 0.12 21.91 -48.97
CA GLU A 177 -1.12 21.13 -48.97
C GLU A 177 -1.67 20.95 -47.56
N LYS A 178 -0.81 20.63 -46.57
CA LYS A 178 -1.23 20.54 -45.16
C LYS A 178 -1.82 21.84 -44.62
N ARG A 179 -1.35 22.99 -45.11
CA ARG A 179 -1.86 24.32 -44.72
C ARG A 179 -3.20 24.67 -45.37
N ARG A 180 -3.58 24.01 -46.48
CA ARG A 180 -4.90 24.19 -47.11
C ARG A 180 -6.02 23.42 -46.40
N VAL A 181 -5.68 22.36 -45.68
CA VAL A 181 -6.64 21.43 -45.05
C VAL A 181 -6.95 21.80 -43.58
N LYS A 182 -6.17 22.71 -42.98
CA LYS A 182 -6.45 23.31 -41.67
C LYS A 182 -7.38 24.51 -41.81
#